data_AF-A0A3P6SYE9-F1
#
_entry.id   AF-A0A3P6SYE9-F1
#
_cell.length_a   1.000
_cell.length_b   1.000
_cell.length_c   1.000
_cell.angle_alpha   90.00
_cell.angle_beta   90.00
_cell.angle_gamma   90.00
#
_symmetry.space_group_name_H-M   'P 1'
#
loop_
_entity.id
_entity.type
_entity.pdbx_description
1 polymer ?
#
loop_
_entity_poly.entity_id
_entity_poly.type
_entity_poly.pdbx_seq_one_letter_code
_entity_poly.pdbx_strand_id
1 'polypeptide(L)'
;MEKIKFFGFDMDYTLASYKSPQYESLAFGILRDRLVEIGYPQELKNFQYEPSFPVRGLWFDTLYGTMLKLDQFGNILICLRGFNTLSPEVTKSQKFIRTNS
;
A
#
# COMPACT_ATOMS: atom_id res chain seq x y z
N MET A 1 17.74 13.02 -28.66
CA MET A 1 16.26 13.09 -28.67
C MET A 1 15.67 13.21 -30.08
N GLU A 2 16.48 13.51 -31.11
CA GLU A 2 16.06 13.77 -32.50
C GLU A 2 15.41 12.59 -33.25
N LYS A 3 15.46 11.36 -32.72
CA LYS A 3 14.88 10.16 -33.35
C LYS A 3 13.46 9.81 -32.87
N ILE A 4 12.96 10.44 -31.81
CA ILE A 4 11.63 10.14 -31.27
C ILE A 4 10.61 11.04 -31.97
N LYS A 5 9.66 10.42 -32.68
CA LYS A 5 8.65 11.13 -33.49
C LYS A 5 7.33 11.37 -32.76
N PHE A 6 7.04 10.59 -31.72
CA PHE A 6 5.80 10.66 -30.97
C PHE A 6 6.06 10.45 -29.47
N PHE A 7 5.36 11.23 -28.65
CA PHE A 7 5.42 11.14 -27.20
C PHE A 7 4.02 10.83 -26.68
N GLY A 8 3.84 9.63 -26.14
CA GLY A 8 2.65 9.26 -25.39
C GLY A 8 2.89 9.55 -23.92
N PHE A 9 1.94 10.21 -23.27
CA PHE A 9 1.94 10.44 -21.83
C PHE A 9 0.75 9.72 -21.21
N ASP A 10 0.98 9.09 -20.07
CA ASP A 10 -0.11 8.66 -19.21
C ASP A 10 -0.82 9.89 -18.62
N MET A 11 -2.09 9.75 -18.25
CA MET A 11 -2.87 10.87 -17.73
C MET A 11 -2.74 10.97 -16.20
N ASP A 12 -3.15 9.92 -15.49
CA ASP A 12 -3.23 9.92 -14.04
C ASP A 12 -1.84 9.89 -13.40
N TYR A 13 -1.59 10.80 -12.45
CA TYR A 13 -0.28 11.00 -11.81
C TYR A 13 0.90 11.34 -12.74
N THR A 14 0.67 11.49 -14.06
CA THR A 14 1.69 11.89 -15.04
C THR A 14 1.38 13.29 -15.62
N LEU A 15 0.21 13.49 -16.22
CA LEU A 15 -0.26 14.83 -16.64
C LEU A 15 -1.14 15.48 -15.57
N ALA A 16 -2.04 14.70 -14.98
CA ALA A 16 -2.91 15.12 -13.89
C ALA A 16 -2.29 14.74 -12.55
N SER A 17 -1.65 15.72 -11.89
CA SER A 17 -1.15 15.55 -10.53
C SER A 17 -2.28 15.76 -9.52
N TYR A 18 -2.70 14.68 -8.87
CA TYR A 18 -3.70 14.74 -7.80
C TYR A 18 -3.13 15.34 -6.52
N LYS A 19 -3.95 16.11 -5.80
CA LYS A 19 -3.55 16.72 -4.53
C LYS A 19 -3.53 15.67 -3.43
N SER A 20 -2.33 15.39 -2.93
CA SER A 20 -2.12 14.56 -1.74
C SER A 20 -2.15 15.44 -0.48
N PRO A 21 -2.81 15.02 0.62
CA PRO A 21 -3.45 13.72 0.86
C PRO A 21 -4.96 13.66 0.54
N GLN A 22 -5.53 14.71 -0.08
CA GLN A 22 -6.98 14.82 -0.23
C GLN A 22 -7.58 13.75 -1.14
N TYR A 23 -6.89 13.40 -2.22
CA TYR A 23 -7.35 12.37 -3.15
C TYR A 23 -7.35 10.99 -2.49
N GLU A 24 -6.27 10.64 -1.79
CA GLU A 24 -6.13 9.36 -1.08
C GLU A 24 -7.12 9.25 0.08
N SER A 25 -7.35 10.35 0.80
CA SER A 25 -8.36 10.42 1.87
C SER A 25 -9.77 10.18 1.34
N LEU A 26 -10.12 10.79 0.19
CA LEU A 26 -11.40 10.56 -0.48
C LEU A 26 -11.55 9.09 -0.91
N ALA A 27 -10.54 8.53 -1.57
CA ALA A 27 -10.55 7.14 -2.00
C ALA A 27 -10.70 6.17 -0.81
N PHE A 28 -9.99 6.44 0.30
CA PHE A 28 -10.11 5.66 1.54
C PHE A 28 -11.54 5.71 2.09
N GLY A 29 -12.16 6.89 2.15
CA GLY A 29 -13.55 7.04 2.61
C GLY A 29 -14.55 6.23 1.78
N ILE A 30 -14.45 6.32 0.44
CA ILE A 30 -15.31 5.58 -0.48
C ILE A 30 -15.15 4.06 -0.28
N LEU A 31 -13.92 3.57 -0.19
CA LEU A 31 -13.65 2.14 0.01
C LEU A 31 -14.16 1.64 1.35
N ARG A 32 -13.91 2.40 2.43
CA ARG A 32 -14.39 2.09 3.79
C ARG A 32 -15.91 1.98 3.82
N ASP A 33 -16.60 2.97 3.26
CA ASP A 33 -18.07 2.98 3.26
C ASP A 33 -18.62 1.80 2.45
N ARG A 34 -17.98 1.48 1.32
CA ARG A 34 -18.34 0.31 0.52
C ARG A 34 -18.13 -1.02 1.27
N LEU A 35 -17.06 -1.16 2.06
CA LEU A 35 -16.84 -2.35 2.88
C LEU A 35 -17.96 -2.53 3.92
N VAL A 36 -18.40 -1.44 4.53
CA VAL A 36 -19.50 -1.47 5.51
C VAL A 36 -20.82 -1.86 4.84
N GLU A 37 -21.08 -1.37 3.63
CA GLU A 37 -22.28 -1.75 2.85
C GLU A 37 -22.36 -3.25 2.54
N ILE A 38 -21.22 -3.90 2.29
CA ILE A 38 -21.16 -5.34 1.98
C ILE A 38 -21.17 -6.23 3.24
N GLY A 39 -21.29 -5.65 4.43
CA GLY A 39 -21.48 -6.37 5.69
C GLY A 39 -20.29 -6.40 6.66
N TYR A 40 -19.24 -5.59 6.42
CA TYR A 40 -18.19 -5.41 7.43
C TYR A 40 -18.69 -4.60 8.64
N PRO A 41 -17.99 -4.68 9.79
CA PRO A 41 -18.41 -4.01 11.03
C PRO A 41 -18.56 -2.48 10.86
N GLN A 42 -19.59 -1.90 11.48
CA GLN A 42 -19.90 -0.47 11.38
C GLN A 42 -18.81 0.41 12.01
N GLU A 43 -18.03 -0.15 12.93
CA GLU A 43 -16.90 0.48 13.61
C GLU A 43 -15.85 0.98 12.60
N LEU A 44 -15.77 0.38 11.41
CA LEU A 44 -14.87 0.82 10.34
C LEU A 44 -15.11 2.30 9.96
N LYS A 45 -16.33 2.82 10.09
CA LYS A 45 -16.65 4.23 9.80
C LYS A 45 -15.86 5.23 10.65
N ASN A 46 -15.39 4.80 11.83
CA ASN A 46 -14.59 5.63 12.72
C ASN A 46 -13.13 5.73 12.27
N PHE A 47 -12.70 4.91 11.31
CA PHE A 47 -11.34 4.98 10.78
C PHE A 47 -11.18 6.20 9.87
N GLN A 48 -10.07 6.90 10.10
CA GLN A 48 -9.62 8.01 9.28
C GLN A 48 -8.37 7.61 8.52
N TYR A 49 -8.20 8.21 7.34
CA TYR A 49 -7.00 8.03 6.55
C TYR A 49 -5.82 8.68 7.27
N GLU A 50 -4.73 7.93 7.46
CA GLU A 50 -3.49 8.40 8.09
C GLU A 50 -2.40 8.57 7.02
N PRO A 51 -2.10 9.79 6.54
CA PRO A 51 -1.17 10.01 5.44
C PRO A 51 0.27 9.59 5.73
N SER A 52 0.67 9.47 7.00
CA SER A 52 2.02 9.08 7.39
C SER A 52 2.29 7.57 7.30
N PHE A 53 1.23 6.76 7.25
CA PHE A 53 1.31 5.30 7.31
C PHE A 53 1.54 4.60 5.94
N PRO A 54 0.92 5.02 4.81
CA PRO A 54 1.17 4.39 3.53
C PRO A 54 2.51 4.82 2.95
N VAL A 55 3.50 3.93 3.02
CA VAL A 55 4.74 4.07 2.26
C VAL A 55 4.56 3.38 0.91
N ARG A 56 4.76 4.11 -0.20
CA ARG A 56 4.74 3.53 -1.55
C ARG A 56 5.76 2.38 -1.64
N GLY A 57 5.36 1.25 -2.22
CA GLY A 57 6.22 0.07 -2.41
C GLY A 57 6.22 -0.95 -1.26
N LEU A 58 5.25 -0.87 -0.35
CA LEU A 58 5.00 -1.94 0.63
C LEU A 58 4.34 -3.15 -0.04
N TRP A 59 4.74 -4.33 0.40
CA TRP A 59 4.17 -5.62 0.01
C TRP A 59 3.15 -6.05 1.07
N PHE A 60 1.96 -6.48 0.64
CA PHE A 60 0.96 -7.03 1.56
C PHE A 60 1.02 -8.55 1.54
N ASP A 61 1.32 -9.15 2.69
CA ASP A 61 1.30 -10.58 2.93
C ASP A 61 -0.10 -11.00 3.40
N THR A 62 -0.84 -11.69 2.53
CA THR A 62 -2.20 -12.16 2.80
C THR A 62 -2.26 -13.33 3.77
N LEU A 63 -1.16 -14.09 3.95
CA LEU A 63 -1.13 -15.25 4.85
C LEU A 63 -1.05 -14.80 6.31
N TYR A 64 -0.21 -13.80 6.59
CA TYR A 64 0.01 -13.30 7.95
C TYR A 64 -0.62 -11.93 8.25
N GLY A 65 -1.24 -11.30 7.24
CA GLY A 65 -1.84 -9.98 7.36
C GLY A 65 -0.82 -8.88 7.67
N THR A 66 0.39 -8.99 7.12
CA THR A 66 1.49 -8.06 7.42
C THR A 66 1.88 -7.23 6.21
N MET A 67 2.34 -6.01 6.46
CA MET A 67 2.92 -5.13 5.44
C MET A 67 4.44 -5.18 5.54
N LEU A 68 5.11 -5.48 4.44
CA LEU A 68 6.55 -5.68 4.37
C LEU A 68 7.19 -4.61 3.49
N LYS A 69 8.25 -3.97 3.99
CA LYS A 69 9.17 -3.19 3.17
C LYS A 69 10.37 -4.05 2.85
N LEU A 70 10.62 -4.27 1.57
CA LEU A 70 11.71 -5.12 1.10
C LEU A 70 12.81 -4.27 0.47
N ASP A 71 14.04 -4.78 0.49
CA ASP A 71 15.11 -4.30 -0.38
C ASP A 71 15.01 -4.91 -1.80
N GLN A 72 15.89 -4.50 -2.69
CA GLN A 72 15.96 -5.02 -4.07
C GLN A 72 16.32 -6.53 -4.15
N PHE A 73 16.85 -7.11 -3.08
CA PHE A 73 17.22 -8.52 -3.00
C PHE A 73 16.13 -9.38 -2.35
N GLY A 74 15.06 -8.76 -1.84
CA GLY A 74 13.94 -9.43 -1.18
C GLY A 74 14.12 -9.61 0.33
N ASN A 75 15.10 -8.95 0.96
CA ASN A 75 15.26 -8.97 2.41
C ASN A 75 14.25 -8.01 3.06
N ILE A 76 13.69 -8.42 4.21
CA ILE A 76 12.73 -7.60 4.96
C ILE A 76 13.47 -6.50 5.72
N LEU A 77 13.19 -5.24 5.36
CA LEU A 77 13.68 -4.04 6.04
C LEU A 77 12.76 -3.64 7.19
N ILE A 78 11.44 -3.71 6.96
CA ILE A 78 10.41 -3.37 7.94
C ILE A 78 9.29 -4.39 7.80
N CYS A 79 8.78 -4.88 8.92
CA CYS A 79 7.56 -5.66 8.98
C CYS A 79 6.56 -4.99 9.92
N LEU A 80 5.35 -4.76 9.43
CA LEU A 80 4.25 -4.15 10.17
C LEU A 80 3.08 -5.13 10.25
N ARG A 81 2.45 -5.23 11.42
CA ARG A 81 1.14 -5.86 11.59
C ARG A 81 0.16 -4.81 12.10
N GLY A 82 -0.74 -4.35 11.23
CA GLY A 82 -1.46 -3.11 11.47
C GLY A 82 -0.47 -1.97 11.69
N PHE A 83 -0.65 -1.19 12.74
CA PHE A 83 0.23 -0.06 13.08
C PHE A 83 1.48 -0.44 13.90
N ASN A 84 1.67 -1.73 14.22
CA ASN A 84 2.78 -2.19 15.06
C ASN A 84 3.95 -2.68 14.22
N THR A 85 5.14 -2.12 14.44
CA THR A 85 6.40 -2.65 13.89
C THR A 85 6.80 -3.90 14.63
N LEU A 86 7.01 -5.00 13.90
CA LEU A 86 7.48 -6.26 14.46
C LEU A 86 9.00 -6.24 14.65
N SER A 87 9.46 -6.88 15.71
CA SER A 87 10.90 -7.04 15.94
C SER A 87 11.51 -8.00 14.91
N PRO A 88 12.83 -7.89 14.64
CA PRO A 88 13.52 -8.80 13.72
C PRO A 88 13.38 -10.27 14.10
N GLU A 89 13.26 -10.58 15.39
CA GLU A 89 13.11 -11.96 15.90
C GLU A 89 11.79 -12.59 15.45
N VAL A 90 10.68 -11.85 15.55
CA VAL A 90 9.36 -12.29 15.10
C VAL A 90 9.32 -12.39 13.56
N THR A 91 9.99 -11.47 12.89
CA THR A 91 10.04 -11.39 11.42
C THR A 91 10.74 -12.59 10.78
N LYS A 92 11.67 -13.26 11.48
CA LYS A 92 12.34 -14.48 10.98
C LYS A 92 11.37 -15.64 10.67
N SER A 93 10.21 -15.66 11.32
CA SER A 93 9.16 -16.64 11.03
C SER A 93 8.44 -16.38 9.71
N GLN A 94 8.51 -15.16 9.19
CA GLN A 94 7.94 -14.78 7.91
C GLN A 94 8.92 -15.08 6.79
N LYS A 95 8.67 -16.20 6.11
CA LYS A 95 9.33 -16.48 4.83
C LYS A 95 8.53 -15.77 3.76
N PHE A 96 9.06 -14.68 3.22
CA PHE A 96 8.56 -14.17 1.95
C PHE A 96 8.85 -15.24 0.89
N ILE A 97 7.83 -16.01 0.53
CA ILE A 97 7.95 -17.00 -0.53
C ILE A 97 8.00 -16.20 -1.83
N ARG A 98 9.21 -16.09 -2.39
CA ARG A 98 9.37 -15.68 -3.77
C ARG A 98 8.61 -16.73 -4.59
N THR A 99 7.41 -16.38 -5.06
CA THR A 99 6.74 -17.20 -6.08
C THR A 99 7.64 -17.16 -7.29
N ASN A 100 8.43 -18.22 -7.48
CA ASN A 100 9.21 -18.43 -8.70
C ASN A 100 8.22 -18.36 -9.86
N SER A 101 8.33 -17.28 -10.64
CA SER A 101 7.74 -17.16 -11.97
C SER A 101 8.83 -17.43 -12.99
#